data_AF-A0A2M7VIZ3-F1
#
_entry.id   AF-A0A2M7VIZ3-F1
#
_cell.length_a   1.000
_cell.length_b   1.000
_cell.length_c   1.000
_cell.angle_alpha   90.00
_cell.angle_beta   90.00
_cell.angle_gamma   90.00
#
_symmetry.space_group_name_H-M   'P 1'
#
loop_
_entity.id
_entity.type
_entity.pdbx_description
1 polymer ?
#
loop_
_entity_poly.entity_id
_entity_poly.type
_entity_poly.pdbx_seq_one_letter_code
_entity_poly.pdbx_strand_id
1 'polypeptide(L)'
;KSLGNVIAPGDLIKKYGVDASRYLIMSAVVFGHDGDIGWGKFDEKYNADLANGLGNLVARVSNLIEKNNLELKLKAGSDKKLAKAYQAGMQAFKFDEALKILWEKLRDGDTVLSDKKPWKLKDQKEIKNILEPAARDILNVASLLKPFMPTVAEKIIKQFSAKQIKKGQALFPRI
;
A
#
# COMPACT_ATOMS: atom_id res chain seq x y z
N LYS A 1 28.83 -6.06 16.14
CA LYS A 1 28.29 -6.76 17.34
C LYS A 1 28.56 -6.01 18.65
N SER A 2 29.66 -5.25 18.79
CA SER A 2 30.05 -4.57 20.05
C SER A 2 29.15 -3.41 20.51
N LEU A 3 28.34 -2.81 19.64
CA LEU A 3 27.46 -1.67 19.98
C LEU A 3 26.00 -2.05 20.26
N GLY A 4 25.62 -3.34 20.15
CA GLY A 4 24.23 -3.79 20.38
C GLY A 4 23.19 -3.29 19.36
N ASN A 5 23.61 -2.56 18.32
CA ASN A 5 22.76 -1.95 17.29
C ASN A 5 22.55 -2.84 16.05
N VAL A 6 22.88 -4.13 16.14
CA VAL A 6 22.68 -5.06 15.03
C VAL A 6 21.20 -5.43 14.93
N ILE A 7 20.59 -5.14 13.78
CA ILE A 7 19.22 -5.55 13.49
C ILE A 7 19.28 -6.86 12.71
N ALA A 8 18.93 -7.98 13.35
CA ALA A 8 18.90 -9.26 12.65
C ALA A 8 17.61 -9.38 11.80
N PRO A 9 17.66 -10.07 10.64
CA PRO A 9 16.46 -10.30 9.82
C PRO A 9 15.33 -10.99 10.59
N GLY A 10 15.67 -11.91 11.51
CA GLY A 10 14.69 -12.58 12.36
C GLY A 10 13.94 -11.63 13.30
N ASP A 11 14.61 -10.60 13.81
CA ASP A 11 14.00 -9.61 14.69
C ASP A 11 13.02 -8.70 13.93
N LEU A 12 13.38 -8.31 12.69
CA LEU A 12 12.49 -7.57 11.80
C LEU A 12 11.22 -8.39 11.50
N ILE A 13 11.38 -9.65 11.12
CA ILE A 13 10.26 -10.53 10.81
C ILE A 13 9.36 -10.73 12.03
N LYS A 14 9.96 -10.91 13.22
CA LYS A 14 9.21 -11.06 14.47
C LYS A 14 8.40 -9.80 14.81
N LYS A 15 8.95 -8.61 14.56
CA LYS A 15 8.30 -7.33 14.89
C LYS A 15 7.27 -6.88 13.85
N TYR A 16 7.64 -6.91 12.56
CA TYR A 16 6.83 -6.32 11.49
C TYR A 16 6.13 -7.35 10.60
N GLY A 17 6.57 -8.61 10.64
CA GLY A 17 6.19 -9.64 9.67
C GLY A 17 7.04 -9.61 8.40
N VAL A 18 6.97 -10.69 7.61
CA VAL A 18 7.86 -10.91 6.44
C VAL A 18 7.73 -9.81 5.39
N ASP A 19 6.51 -9.53 4.93
CA ASP A 19 6.27 -8.56 3.86
C ASP A 19 6.66 -7.14 4.28
N ALA A 20 6.25 -6.71 5.47
CA ALA A 20 6.61 -5.38 5.96
C ALA A 20 8.12 -5.24 6.15
N SER A 21 8.81 -6.28 6.63
CA SER A 21 10.28 -6.27 6.75
C SER A 21 10.95 -6.09 5.39
N ARG A 22 10.48 -6.82 4.35
CA ARG A 22 10.98 -6.67 2.98
C ARG A 22 10.78 -5.25 2.46
N TYR A 23 9.59 -4.69 2.65
CA TYR A 23 9.29 -3.32 2.26
C TYR A 23 10.21 -2.32 2.97
N LEU A 24 10.33 -2.39 4.29
CA LEU A 24 11.12 -1.46 5.09
C LEU A 24 12.58 -1.44 4.64
N ILE A 25 13.19 -2.60 4.39
CA ILE A 25 14.56 -2.68 3.90
C ILE A 25 14.69 -2.07 2.50
N MET A 26 13.82 -2.47 1.57
CA MET A 26 13.89 -2.04 0.16
C MET A 26 13.54 -0.56 -0.07
N SER A 27 12.90 0.08 0.91
CA SER A 27 12.48 1.49 0.83
C SER A 27 13.30 2.41 1.72
N ALA A 28 14.16 1.89 2.60
CA ALA A 28 14.95 2.71 3.51
C ALA A 28 16.28 3.19 2.92
N VAL A 29 16.76 2.56 1.85
CA VAL A 29 18.10 2.83 1.31
C VAL A 29 18.05 2.86 -0.21
N VAL A 30 18.73 3.85 -0.81
CA VAL A 30 19.00 3.86 -2.24
C VAL A 30 19.94 2.70 -2.52
N PHE A 31 19.52 1.77 -3.38
CA PHE A 31 20.31 0.58 -3.67
C PHE A 31 21.73 0.96 -4.14
N GLY A 32 22.76 0.38 -3.50
CA GLY A 32 24.16 0.67 -3.79
C GLY A 32 24.78 1.82 -2.98
N HIS A 33 24.02 2.46 -2.08
CA HIS A 33 24.50 3.48 -1.16
C HIS A 33 24.36 3.03 0.30
N ASP A 34 25.18 3.60 1.19
CA ASP A 34 25.00 3.44 2.62
C ASP A 34 23.76 4.21 3.08
N GLY A 35 22.86 3.53 3.79
CA GLY A 35 21.65 4.12 4.36
C GLY A 35 21.66 4.02 5.88
N ASP A 36 21.26 5.10 6.53
CA ASP A 36 21.12 5.13 7.99
C ASP A 36 19.78 4.49 8.40
N ILE A 37 19.84 3.23 8.81
CA ILE A 37 18.72 2.43 9.29
C ILE A 37 18.74 2.29 10.81
N GLY A 38 17.56 2.18 11.42
CA GLY A 38 17.43 1.99 12.85
C GLY A 38 16.01 1.61 13.23
N TRP A 39 15.84 1.02 14.42
CA TRP A 39 14.53 0.60 14.92
C TRP A 39 13.50 1.73 14.91
N GLY A 40 13.87 2.92 15.38
CA GLY A 40 12.97 4.08 15.38
C GLY A 40 12.53 4.48 13.97
N LYS A 41 13.45 4.52 13.01
CA LYS A 41 13.13 4.82 11.60
C LYS A 41 12.24 3.76 10.96
N PHE A 42 12.46 2.49 11.27
CA PHE A 42 11.59 1.42 10.81
C PHE A 42 10.20 1.48 11.45
N ASP A 43 10.11 1.83 12.73
CA ASP A 43 8.83 2.01 13.41
C ASP A 43 8.03 3.18 12.82
N GLU A 44 8.67 4.33 12.63
CA GLU A 44 8.09 5.50 11.99
C GLU A 44 7.60 5.18 10.58
N LYS A 45 8.46 4.54 9.77
CA LYS A 45 8.14 4.19 8.39
C LYS A 45 7.04 3.13 8.31
N TYR A 46 7.06 2.11 9.17
CA TYR A 46 6.01 1.10 9.25
C TYR A 46 4.66 1.75 9.56
N ASN A 47 4.63 2.59 10.60
CA ASN A 47 3.40 3.24 11.03
C ASN A 47 2.89 4.24 9.97
N ALA A 48 3.77 5.03 9.35
CA ALA A 48 3.39 6.00 8.33
C ALA A 48 2.94 5.31 7.03
N ASP A 49 3.78 4.48 6.44
CA ASP A 49 3.58 3.98 5.08
C ASP A 49 2.62 2.79 5.03
N LEU A 50 2.70 1.88 6.00
CA LEU A 50 1.95 0.63 6.00
C LEU A 50 0.67 0.73 6.82
N ALA A 51 0.76 1.02 8.12
CA ALA A 51 -0.43 1.04 8.99
C ALA A 51 -1.37 2.21 8.66
N ASN A 52 -0.85 3.44 8.65
CA ASN A 52 -1.63 4.65 8.38
C ASN A 52 -1.82 4.96 6.89
N GLY A 53 -0.91 4.47 6.04
CA GLY A 53 -0.99 4.58 4.58
C GLY A 53 -1.82 3.46 3.97
N LEU A 54 -1.15 2.48 3.34
CA LEU A 54 -1.78 1.43 2.54
C LEU A 54 -2.90 0.69 3.30
N GLY A 55 -2.63 0.25 4.54
CA GLY A 55 -3.55 -0.52 5.36
C GLY A 55 -4.85 0.22 5.67
N ASN A 56 -4.73 1.48 6.12
CA ASN A 56 -5.88 2.33 6.42
C ASN A 56 -6.70 2.65 5.16
N LEU A 57 -6.04 3.01 4.05
CA LEU A 57 -6.74 3.33 2.80
C LEU A 57 -7.53 2.12 2.27
N VAL A 58 -6.91 0.93 2.26
CA VAL A 58 -7.57 -0.33 1.91
C VAL A 58 -8.80 -0.58 2.79
N ALA A 59 -8.66 -0.46 4.11
CA ALA A 59 -9.76 -0.68 5.05
C ALA A 59 -10.90 0.33 4.86
N ARG A 60 -10.57 1.61 4.64
CA ARG A 60 -11.54 2.70 4.46
C ARG A 60 -12.32 2.55 3.17
N VAL A 61 -11.63 2.33 2.05
CA VAL A 61 -12.26 2.17 0.72
C VAL A 61 -13.14 0.94 0.69
N SER A 62 -12.63 -0.22 1.12
CA SER A 62 -13.41 -1.47 1.13
C SER A 62 -14.64 -1.39 2.03
N ASN A 63 -14.53 -0.77 3.21
CA ASN A 63 -15.66 -0.57 4.10
C ASN A 63 -16.73 0.36 3.50
N LEU A 64 -16.34 1.42 2.80
CA LEU A 64 -17.31 2.32 2.16
C LEU A 64 -17.98 1.66 0.95
N ILE A 65 -17.25 0.86 0.18
CA ILE A 65 -17.82 0.06 -0.92
C ILE A 65 -18.85 -0.94 -0.37
N GLU A 66 -18.49 -1.67 0.68
CA GLU A 66 -19.37 -2.67 1.31
C GLU A 66 -20.63 -2.02 1.89
N LYS A 67 -20.49 -0.93 2.67
CA LYS A 67 -21.62 -0.23 3.28
C LYS A 67 -22.61 0.34 2.28
N ASN A 68 -22.14 0.72 1.09
CA ASN A 68 -22.98 1.25 0.01
C ASN A 68 -23.38 0.17 -1.00
N ASN A 69 -23.04 -1.11 -0.75
CA ASN A 69 -23.29 -2.25 -1.63
C ASN A 69 -22.91 -1.99 -3.10
N LEU A 70 -21.76 -1.36 -3.32
CA LEU A 70 -21.32 -0.99 -4.66
C LEU A 70 -20.67 -2.17 -5.37
N GLU A 71 -21.13 -2.46 -6.58
CA GLU A 71 -20.46 -3.38 -7.49
C GLU A 71 -19.50 -2.60 -8.42
N LEU A 72 -18.22 -2.97 -8.36
CA LEU A 72 -17.15 -2.38 -9.15
C LEU A 72 -16.56 -3.42 -10.10
N LYS A 73 -16.38 -3.07 -11.37
CA LYS A 73 -15.68 -3.90 -12.35
C LYS A 73 -14.24 -3.40 -12.48
N LEU A 74 -13.37 -3.94 -11.64
CA LEU A 74 -11.96 -3.55 -11.58
C LEU A 74 -11.08 -4.55 -12.32
N LYS A 75 -9.99 -4.06 -12.93
CA LYS A 75 -8.97 -4.87 -13.59
C LYS A 75 -7.59 -4.38 -13.19
N ALA A 76 -6.75 -5.28 -12.70
CA ALA A 76 -5.36 -5.00 -12.40
C ALA A 76 -4.57 -4.60 -13.66
N GLY A 77 -3.54 -3.77 -13.48
CA GLY A 77 -2.66 -3.32 -14.56
C GLY A 77 -3.34 -2.39 -15.57
N SER A 78 -4.40 -1.69 -15.15
CA SER A 78 -5.12 -0.72 -15.99
C SER A 78 -4.36 0.60 -16.13
N ASP A 79 -3.60 1.00 -15.10
CA ASP A 79 -2.77 2.21 -15.14
C ASP A 79 -1.40 1.91 -15.76
N LYS A 80 -1.33 2.01 -17.10
CA LYS A 80 -0.09 1.77 -17.86
C LYS A 80 0.98 2.83 -17.60
N LYS A 81 0.58 4.06 -17.25
CA LYS A 81 1.53 5.14 -16.95
C LYS A 81 2.24 4.86 -15.63
N LEU A 82 1.48 4.49 -14.60
CA LEU A 82 2.04 4.06 -13.31
C LEU A 82 2.99 2.86 -13.49
N ALA A 83 2.55 1.83 -14.21
CA ALA A 83 3.37 0.64 -14.46
C ALA A 83 4.69 0.97 -15.18
N LYS A 84 4.65 1.86 -16.19
CA LYS A 84 5.85 2.30 -16.91
C LYS A 84 6.82 3.07 -16.01
N ALA A 85 6.30 4.00 -15.21
CA ALA A 85 7.11 4.80 -14.29
C ALA A 85 7.78 3.91 -13.22
N TYR A 86 7.00 3.00 -12.62
CA TYR A 86 7.50 1.99 -11.69
C TYR A 86 8.58 1.11 -12.34
N GLN A 87 8.34 0.61 -13.56
CA GLN A 87 9.27 -0.29 -14.24
C GLN A 87 10.62 0.37 -14.56
N ALA A 88 10.64 1.68 -14.83
CA ALA A 88 11.88 2.42 -15.04
C ALA A 88 12.78 2.40 -13.80
N GLY A 89 12.21 2.61 -12.61
CA GLY A 89 12.94 2.49 -11.35
C GLY A 89 13.42 1.06 -11.09
N MET A 90 12.57 0.06 -11.34
CA MET A 90 12.93 -1.35 -11.19
C MET A 90 14.11 -1.78 -12.08
N GLN A 91 14.14 -1.34 -13.34
CA GLN A 91 15.21 -1.66 -14.29
C GLN A 91 16.54 -0.99 -13.93
N ALA A 92 16.47 0.18 -13.28
CA ALA A 92 17.64 0.91 -12.80
C ALA A 92 18.07 0.48 -11.37
N PHE A 93 17.45 -0.55 -10.79
CA PHE A 93 17.65 -0.99 -9.41
C PHE A 93 17.32 0.10 -8.35
N LYS A 94 16.54 1.11 -8.73
CA LYS A 94 16.07 2.21 -7.85
C LYS A 94 14.76 1.83 -7.17
N PHE A 95 14.82 0.86 -6.27
CA PHE A 95 13.62 0.28 -5.64
C PHE A 95 12.87 1.28 -4.74
N ASP A 96 13.61 2.15 -4.05
CA ASP A 96 13.07 3.21 -3.21
C ASP A 96 12.26 4.21 -4.05
N GLU A 97 12.79 4.66 -5.20
CA GLU A 97 12.07 5.53 -6.14
C GLU A 97 10.85 4.81 -6.73
N ALA A 98 10.97 3.53 -7.10
CA ALA A 98 9.85 2.75 -7.62
C ALA A 98 8.73 2.60 -6.59
N LEU A 99 9.07 2.33 -5.33
CA LEU A 99 8.09 2.25 -4.23
C LEU A 99 7.48 3.63 -3.94
N LYS A 100 8.28 4.71 -3.96
CA LYS A 100 7.78 6.08 -3.76
C LYS A 100 6.67 6.43 -4.74
N ILE A 101 6.82 6.09 -6.02
CA ILE A 101 5.79 6.30 -7.06
C ILE A 101 4.47 5.59 -6.70
N LEU A 102 4.54 4.38 -6.13
CA LEU A 102 3.35 3.66 -5.71
C LEU A 102 2.67 4.35 -4.51
N TRP A 103 3.45 4.86 -3.56
CA TRP A 103 2.92 5.56 -2.38
C TRP A 103 2.32 6.92 -2.71
N GLU A 104 2.90 7.66 -3.64
CA GLU A 104 2.33 8.91 -4.16
C GLU A 104 0.93 8.64 -4.74
N LYS A 105 0.79 7.57 -5.53
CA LYS A 105 -0.51 7.16 -6.08
C LYS A 105 -1.55 6.84 -4.99
N LEU A 106 -1.16 6.15 -3.92
CA LEU A 106 -2.05 5.88 -2.78
C LEU A 106 -2.44 7.17 -2.06
N ARG A 107 -1.49 8.09 -1.87
CA ARG A 107 -1.71 9.38 -1.21
C ARG A 107 -2.67 10.28 -1.99
N ASP A 108 -2.57 10.29 -3.32
CA ASP A 108 -3.53 11.00 -4.18
C ASP A 108 -4.96 10.48 -3.96
N GLY A 109 -5.12 9.15 -3.94
CA GLY A 109 -6.40 8.51 -3.65
C GLY A 109 -6.96 8.86 -2.27
N ASP A 110 -6.13 8.80 -1.21
CA ASP A 110 -6.58 9.16 0.14
C ASP A 110 -6.91 10.65 0.27
N THR A 111 -6.20 11.53 -0.44
CA THR A 111 -6.47 12.98 -0.50
C THR A 111 -7.84 13.23 -1.13
N VAL A 112 -8.14 12.59 -2.27
CA VAL A 112 -9.46 12.68 -2.92
C VAL A 112 -10.57 12.23 -1.98
N LEU A 113 -10.38 11.13 -1.25
CA LEU A 113 -11.35 10.67 -0.25
C LEU A 113 -11.56 11.70 0.87
N SER A 114 -10.47 12.30 1.35
CA SER A 114 -10.50 13.28 2.44
C SER A 114 -11.18 14.58 2.05
N ASP A 115 -11.00 15.02 0.80
CA ASP A 115 -11.61 16.23 0.26
C ASP A 115 -13.09 16.02 -0.07
N LYS A 116 -13.42 14.93 -0.77
CA LYS A 116 -14.79 14.66 -1.24
C LYS A 116 -15.70 14.10 -0.16
N LYS A 117 -15.13 13.55 0.92
CA LYS A 117 -15.85 13.05 2.10
C LYS A 117 -17.02 12.12 1.75
N PRO A 118 -16.81 11.03 0.97
CA PRO A 118 -17.89 10.17 0.49
C PRO A 118 -18.77 9.58 1.60
N TRP A 119 -18.26 9.46 2.83
CA TRP A 119 -19.05 9.01 4.00
C TRP A 119 -20.13 10.00 4.46
N LYS A 120 -20.12 11.24 3.96
CA LYS A 120 -21.16 12.25 4.22
C LYS A 120 -22.18 12.36 3.09
N LEU A 121 -21.89 11.75 1.94
CA LEU A 121 -22.77 11.80 0.77
C LEU A 121 -23.89 10.77 0.91
N LYS A 122 -24.99 11.01 0.19
CA LYS A 122 -26.15 10.09 0.13
C LYS A 122 -26.35 9.50 -1.26
N ASP A 123 -25.90 10.19 -2.31
CA ASP A 123 -26.05 9.73 -3.68
C ASP A 123 -25.04 8.61 -3.97
N GLN A 124 -25.55 7.41 -4.28
CA GLN A 124 -24.71 6.24 -4.54
C GLN A 124 -23.84 6.39 -5.78
N LYS A 125 -24.29 7.13 -6.79
CA LYS A 125 -23.53 7.35 -8.04
C LYS A 125 -22.34 8.26 -7.78
N GLU A 126 -22.51 9.32 -7.00
CA GLU A 126 -21.42 10.19 -6.55
C GLU A 126 -20.40 9.44 -5.70
N ILE A 127 -20.88 8.66 -4.72
CA ILE A 127 -20.00 7.82 -3.88
C ILE A 127 -19.22 6.85 -4.76
N LYS A 128 -19.88 6.18 -5.72
CA LYS A 128 -19.21 5.27 -6.66
C LYS A 128 -18.16 5.98 -7.51
N ASN A 129 -18.46 7.17 -8.03
CA ASN A 129 -17.53 7.95 -8.83
C ASN A 129 -16.26 8.37 -8.06
N ILE A 130 -16.35 8.45 -6.72
CA ILE A 130 -15.20 8.73 -5.84
C ILE A 130 -14.44 7.43 -5.49
N LEU A 131 -15.17 6.35 -5.15
CA LEU A 131 -14.56 5.12 -4.65
C LEU A 131 -14.00 4.22 -5.76
N GLU A 132 -14.58 4.23 -6.96
CA GLU A 132 -14.11 3.37 -8.06
C GLU A 132 -12.68 3.69 -8.51
N PRO A 133 -12.28 4.96 -8.71
CA PRO A 133 -10.88 5.31 -8.98
C PRO A 133 -9.93 4.89 -7.85
N ALA A 134 -10.27 5.18 -6.60
CA ALA A 134 -9.45 4.81 -5.44
C ALA A 134 -9.25 3.28 -5.33
N ALA A 135 -10.32 2.51 -5.55
CA ALA A 135 -10.27 1.05 -5.56
C ALA A 135 -9.43 0.50 -6.73
N ARG A 136 -9.50 1.14 -7.90
CA ARG A 136 -8.67 0.81 -9.06
C ARG A 136 -7.19 1.08 -8.80
N ASP A 137 -6.88 2.19 -8.15
CA ASP A 137 -5.51 2.56 -7.79
C ASP A 137 -4.91 1.60 -6.76
N ILE A 138 -5.68 1.24 -5.72
CA ILE A 138 -5.31 0.20 -4.76
C ILE A 138 -4.98 -1.12 -5.48
N LEU A 139 -5.83 -1.57 -6.41
CA LEU A 139 -5.63 -2.82 -7.14
C LEU A 139 -4.38 -2.79 -8.04
N ASN A 140 -4.14 -1.66 -8.71
CA ASN A 140 -2.94 -1.46 -9.54
C ASN A 140 -1.67 -1.45 -8.69
N VAL A 141 -1.67 -0.70 -7.58
CA VAL A 141 -0.54 -0.64 -6.65
C VAL A 141 -0.27 -2.01 -6.04
N ALA A 142 -1.29 -2.74 -5.58
CA ALA A 142 -1.12 -4.09 -5.04
C ALA A 142 -0.47 -5.05 -6.04
N SER A 143 -0.86 -4.95 -7.32
CA SER A 143 -0.26 -5.77 -8.40
C SER A 143 1.23 -5.48 -8.59
N LEU A 144 1.63 -4.21 -8.52
CA LEU A 144 3.02 -3.78 -8.65
C LEU A 144 3.83 -4.02 -7.37
N LEU A 145 3.18 -4.11 -6.20
CA LEU A 145 3.83 -4.42 -4.92
C LEU A 145 4.24 -5.88 -4.74
N LYS A 146 3.76 -6.79 -5.61
CA LYS A 146 4.02 -8.23 -5.49
C LYS A 146 5.49 -8.63 -5.31
N PRO A 147 6.48 -7.98 -5.96
CA PRO A 147 7.90 -8.29 -5.73
C PRO A 147 8.38 -7.96 -4.31
N PHE A 148 7.74 -7.01 -3.63
CA PHE A 148 8.15 -6.51 -2.31
C PHE A 148 7.33 -7.14 -1.17
N MET A 149 6.02 -7.18 -1.33
CA MET A 149 5.07 -7.67 -0.33
C MET A 149 4.08 -8.68 -0.95
N PRO A 150 4.53 -9.90 -1.31
CA PRO A 150 3.73 -10.85 -2.09
C PRO A 150 2.43 -11.27 -1.38
N THR A 151 2.49 -11.53 -0.08
CA THR A 151 1.34 -12.03 0.68
C THR A 151 0.27 -10.95 0.86
N VAL A 152 0.69 -9.72 1.17
CA VAL A 152 -0.20 -8.55 1.29
C VAL A 152 -0.79 -8.19 -0.07
N ALA A 153 0.04 -8.15 -1.12
CA ALA A 153 -0.40 -7.89 -2.48
C ALA A 153 -1.51 -8.86 -2.90
N GLU A 154 -1.32 -10.16 -2.67
CA GLU A 154 -2.32 -11.18 -3.02
C GLU A 154 -3.61 -11.04 -2.20
N LYS A 155 -3.52 -10.71 -0.91
CA LYS A 155 -4.71 -10.41 -0.08
C LYS A 155 -5.52 -9.25 -0.66
N ILE A 156 -4.86 -8.14 -1.01
CA ILE A 156 -5.51 -6.96 -1.57
C ILE A 156 -6.09 -7.27 -2.96
N ILE A 157 -5.33 -7.92 -3.85
CA ILE A 157 -5.81 -8.29 -5.19
C ILE A 157 -7.04 -9.17 -5.10
N LYS A 158 -7.02 -10.20 -4.22
CA LYS A 158 -8.17 -11.08 -4.01
C LYS A 158 -9.39 -10.32 -3.51
N GLN A 159 -9.21 -9.39 -2.58
CA GLN A 159 -10.28 -8.57 -2.02
C GLN A 159 -10.89 -7.62 -3.07
N PHE A 160 -10.06 -6.89 -3.83
CA PHE A 160 -10.51 -5.86 -4.77
C PHE A 160 -10.88 -6.39 -6.16
N SER A 161 -10.57 -7.65 -6.46
CA SER A 161 -11.04 -8.34 -7.68
C SER A 161 -12.30 -9.17 -7.42
N ALA A 162 -12.80 -9.23 -6.18
CA ALA A 162 -14.00 -9.98 -5.85
C ALA A 162 -15.26 -9.30 -6.43
N LYS A 163 -16.29 -10.11 -6.74
CA LYS A 163 -17.59 -9.60 -7.21
C LYS A 163 -18.19 -8.59 -6.23
N GLN A 164 -18.08 -8.88 -4.93
CA GLN A 164 -18.46 -7.98 -3.85
C GLN A 164 -17.23 -7.72 -2.99
N ILE A 165 -16.75 -6.48 -3.00
CA ILE A 165 -15.61 -6.05 -2.17
C ILE A 165 -16.13 -5.83 -0.76
N LYS A 166 -15.57 -6.58 0.19
CA LYS A 166 -15.90 -6.50 1.62
C LYS A 166 -14.72 -5.99 2.42
N LYS A 167 -14.97 -5.41 3.60
CA LYS A 167 -13.92 -5.02 4.53
C LYS A 167 -13.16 -6.24 5.00
N GLY A 168 -11.84 -6.23 4.82
CA GLY A 168 -10.93 -7.26 5.31
C GLY A 168 -10.49 -7.04 6.77
N GLN A 169 -9.73 -8.01 7.29
CA GLN A 169 -8.98 -7.82 8.53
C GLN A 169 -7.90 -6.74 8.35
N ALA A 170 -7.43 -6.15 9.45
CA ALA A 170 -6.34 -5.19 9.42
C ALA A 170 -5.08 -5.82 8.79
N LEU A 171 -4.51 -5.15 7.79
CA LEU A 171 -3.31 -5.65 7.08
C LEU A 171 -2.03 -5.47 7.91
N PHE A 172 -1.96 -4.37 8.67
CA PHE A 172 -0.79 -3.94 9.42
C PHE A 172 -1.25 -3.44 10.80
N PRO A 173 -1.14 -4.26 11.86
CA PRO A 173 -1.40 -3.81 13.23
C PRO A 173 -0.43 -2.68 13.60
N ARG A 174 -0.91 -1.64 14.28
CA ARG A 174 -0.01 -0.60 14.81
C ARG A 174 0.92 -1.19 15.88
N ILE A 175 2.13 -0.67 15.92
CA ILE A 175 3.18 -0.99 16.90
C ILE A 175 3.53 0.24 17.73
#